data_AF-A0A1J4PWX9-F1
#
_entry.id   AF-A0A1J4PWX9-F1
#
_cell.length_a   1.000
_cell.length_b   1.000
_cell.length_c   1.000
_cell.angle_alpha   90.00
_cell.angle_beta   90.00
_cell.angle_gamma   90.00
#
_symmetry.space_group_name_H-M   'P 1'
#
loop_
_entity.id
_entity.type
_entity.pdbx_description
1 polymer ?
#
loop_
_entity_poly.entity_id
_entity_poly.type
_entity_poly.pdbx_seq_one_letter_code
_entity_poly.pdbx_strand_id
1 'polypeptide(L)'
;MRQAGVTRCRMAVPANAFLYLTEHGDVVVQGEPLVTGFALAPQFDEAALIAALRADQAGETTFPEFVRGCWDAGIVWYDVDTAARTCTYYGAGGDSYTENYPTVTLP
;
A
#
# COMPACT_ATOMS: atom_id res chain seq x y z
N MET A 1 6.54 3.31 -12.87
CA MET A 1 6.50 1.92 -12.39
C MET A 1 6.39 0.90 -13.53
N ARG A 2 5.41 1.00 -14.44
CA ARG A 2 5.29 0.05 -15.57
C ARG A 2 6.48 0.06 -16.55
N GLN A 3 7.12 1.22 -16.77
CA GLN A 3 8.30 1.36 -17.63
C GLN A 3 9.58 0.69 -17.08
N ALA A 4 9.60 0.26 -15.81
CA ALA A 4 10.73 -0.43 -15.21
C ALA A 4 10.53 -1.96 -15.09
N GLY A 5 9.49 -2.51 -15.74
CA GLY A 5 9.19 -3.95 -15.68
C GLY A 5 8.58 -4.42 -14.34
N VAL A 6 8.08 -3.49 -13.50
CA VAL A 6 7.45 -3.85 -12.22
C VAL A 6 6.09 -4.50 -12.48
N THR A 7 5.95 -5.76 -12.10
CA THR A 7 4.71 -6.56 -12.21
C THR A 7 3.86 -6.43 -10.95
N ARG A 8 4.50 -6.35 -9.78
CA ARG A 8 3.84 -6.19 -8.49
C ARG A 8 4.66 -5.33 -7.55
N CYS A 9 4.02 -4.45 -6.81
CA CYS A 9 4.61 -3.74 -5.68
C CYS A 9 3.91 -4.23 -4.42
N ARG A 10 4.68 -4.67 -3.44
CA ARG A 10 4.13 -5.08 -2.16
C ARG A 10 4.73 -4.25 -1.03
N MET A 11 3.91 -3.75 -0.14
CA MET A 11 4.35 -2.91 0.96
C MET A 11 3.95 -3.48 2.32
N ALA A 12 4.93 -3.71 3.19
CA ALA A 12 4.71 -3.89 4.62
C ALA A 12 4.50 -2.52 5.26
N VAL A 13 3.27 -2.21 5.64
CA VAL A 13 2.87 -0.93 6.22
C VAL A 13 3.64 -0.61 7.52
N PRO A 14 3.66 -1.47 8.57
CA PRO A 14 4.32 -1.12 9.83
C PRO A 14 5.85 -1.00 9.70
N ALA A 15 6.45 -1.76 8.76
CA ALA A 15 7.88 -1.74 8.51
C ALA A 15 8.28 -0.64 7.51
N ASN A 16 7.32 0.00 6.84
CA ASN A 16 7.58 0.90 5.71
C ASN A 16 8.56 0.31 4.69
N ALA A 17 8.34 -0.96 4.33
CA ALA A 17 9.23 -1.72 3.48
C ALA A 17 8.52 -2.14 2.19
N PHE A 18 9.18 -1.90 1.06
CA PHE A 18 8.68 -2.24 -0.27
C PHE A 18 9.43 -3.43 -0.85
N LEU A 19 8.70 -4.34 -1.47
CA LEU A 19 9.20 -5.37 -2.36
C LEU A 19 8.60 -5.16 -3.75
N TYR A 20 9.44 -4.81 -4.71
CA TYR A 20 9.07 -4.68 -6.11
C TYR A 20 9.44 -5.96 -6.84
N LEU A 21 8.43 -6.66 -7.36
CA LEU A 21 8.63 -7.80 -8.25
C LEU A 21 8.77 -7.28 -9.68
N THR A 22 9.84 -7.70 -10.36
CA THR A 22 10.15 -7.20 -11.70
C THR A 22 10.57 -8.32 -12.65
N GLU A 23 10.52 -8.06 -13.95
CA GLU A 23 11.00 -8.99 -14.99
C GLU A 23 12.53 -9.21 -14.96
N HIS A 24 13.28 -8.36 -14.27
CA HIS A 24 14.75 -8.34 -14.28
C HIS A 24 15.38 -8.66 -12.92
N GLY A 25 14.56 -8.99 -11.91
CA GLY A 25 14.99 -9.29 -10.55
C GLY A 25 14.28 -8.41 -9.52
N ASP A 26 14.00 -8.99 -8.37
CA ASP A 26 13.20 -8.34 -7.33
C ASP A 26 14.04 -7.32 -6.54
N VAL A 27 13.42 -6.19 -6.17
CA VAL A 27 14.08 -5.09 -5.47
C VAL A 27 13.40 -4.85 -4.14
N VAL A 28 14.18 -4.78 -3.06
CA VAL A 28 13.70 -4.40 -1.72
C VAL A 28 14.15 -2.99 -1.40
N VAL A 29 13.23 -2.18 -0.88
CA VAL A 29 13.52 -0.83 -0.36
C VAL A 29 12.99 -0.73 1.06
N GLN A 30 13.89 -0.52 2.01
CA GLN A 30 13.57 -0.33 3.43
C GLN A 30 13.52 1.16 3.74
N GLY A 31 12.35 1.65 4.18
CA GLY A 31 12.19 3.00 4.72
C GLY A 31 12.36 3.04 6.25
N GLU A 32 12.14 4.22 6.83
CA GLU A 32 12.02 4.35 8.28
C GLU A 32 10.73 3.67 8.76
N PRO A 33 10.80 2.68 9.67
CA PRO A 33 9.64 1.91 10.07
C PRO A 33 8.67 2.76 10.89
N LEU A 34 7.38 2.51 10.68
CA LEU A 34 6.30 3.16 11.42
C LEU A 34 6.21 2.68 12.88
N VAL A 35 6.55 1.41 13.07
CA VAL A 35 6.51 0.68 14.34
C VAL A 35 7.85 0.04 14.61
N THR A 36 8.37 0.19 15.82
CA THR A 36 9.56 -0.52 16.30
C THR A 36 9.23 -1.30 17.57
N GLY A 37 9.89 -2.43 17.78
CA GLY A 37 9.60 -3.32 18.92
C GLY A 37 8.28 -4.07 18.76
N PHE A 38 7.50 -4.15 19.84
CA PHE A 38 6.22 -4.85 19.87
C PHE A 38 5.06 -3.85 19.95
N ALA A 39 4.06 -4.02 19.08
CA ALA A 39 2.83 -3.22 19.09
C ALA A 39 1.62 -4.11 18.78
N LEU A 40 0.46 -3.68 19.23
CA LEU A 40 -0.82 -4.25 18.80
C LEU A 40 -1.14 -3.74 17.40
N ALA A 41 -1.57 -4.64 16.52
CA ALA A 41 -2.11 -4.26 15.22
C ALA A 41 -3.53 -3.69 15.40
N PRO A 42 -3.86 -2.52 14.83
CA PRO A 42 -5.21 -1.99 14.84
C PRO A 42 -6.17 -2.95 14.11
N GLN A 43 -7.44 -2.90 14.49
CA GLN A 43 -8.48 -3.65 13.80
C GLN A 43 -8.72 -3.05 12.42
N PHE A 44 -9.02 -3.90 11.45
CA PHE A 44 -9.40 -3.47 10.10
C PHE A 44 -10.64 -2.57 10.15
N ASP A 45 -10.53 -1.39 9.56
CA ASP A 45 -11.61 -0.42 9.35
C ASP A 45 -11.61 0.04 7.90
N GLU A 46 -12.51 -0.53 7.10
CA GLU A 46 -12.64 -0.21 5.68
C GLU A 46 -13.00 1.26 5.43
N ALA A 47 -13.83 1.86 6.28
CA ALA A 47 -14.25 3.25 6.11
C ALA A 47 -13.08 4.21 6.37
N ALA A 48 -12.28 3.94 7.41
CA ALA A 48 -11.06 4.69 7.69
C ALA A 48 -10.04 4.54 6.56
N LEU A 49 -9.87 3.34 6.01
CA LEU A 49 -8.99 3.10 4.86
C LEU A 49 -9.45 3.91 3.64
N ILE A 50 -10.74 3.85 3.29
CA ILE A 50 -11.28 4.60 2.16
C ILE A 50 -11.06 6.11 2.35
N ALA A 51 -11.25 6.63 3.56
CA ALA A 51 -10.99 8.04 3.85
C ALA A 51 -9.51 8.41 3.62
N ALA A 52 -8.57 7.60 4.11
CA ALA A 52 -7.14 7.81 3.90
C ALA A 52 -6.77 7.77 2.40
N LEU A 53 -7.35 6.83 1.63
CA LEU A 53 -7.13 6.71 0.19
C LEU A 53 -7.61 7.94 -0.58
N ARG A 54 -8.80 8.46 -0.24
CA ARG A 54 -9.36 9.63 -0.93
C ARG A 54 -8.53 10.89 -0.65
N ALA A 55 -8.05 11.06 0.57
CA ALA A 55 -7.16 12.18 0.91
C ALA A 55 -5.82 12.10 0.13
N ASP A 56 -5.21 10.91 0.06
CA ASP A 56 -3.98 10.69 -0.72
C ASP A 56 -4.17 10.94 -2.22
N GLN A 57 -5.26 10.40 -2.79
CA GLN A 57 -5.61 10.59 -4.20
C GLN A 57 -5.94 12.05 -4.55
N ALA A 58 -6.45 12.82 -3.59
CA ALA A 58 -6.68 14.26 -3.72
C ALA A 58 -5.39 15.10 -3.57
N GLY A 59 -4.26 14.47 -3.21
CA GLY A 59 -3.00 15.16 -2.95
C GLY A 59 -3.00 15.93 -1.63
N GLU A 60 -3.89 15.58 -0.70
CA GLU A 60 -4.05 16.24 0.60
C GLU A 60 -3.11 15.68 1.68
N THR A 61 -2.48 14.52 1.42
CA THR A 61 -1.53 13.88 2.32
C THR A 61 -0.17 13.68 1.67
N THR A 62 0.86 13.74 2.49
CA THR A 62 2.19 13.23 2.14
C THR A 62 2.23 11.70 2.25
N PHE A 63 3.25 11.08 1.65
CA PHE A 63 3.42 9.62 1.72
C PHE A 63 3.50 9.08 3.17
N PRO A 64 4.27 9.66 4.11
CA PRO A 64 4.27 9.19 5.50
C PRO A 64 2.90 9.30 6.19
N GLU A 65 2.12 10.35 5.89
CA GLU A 65 0.76 10.52 6.42
C GLU A 65 -0.19 9.46 5.86
N PHE A 66 -0.09 9.15 4.57
CA PHE A 66 -0.84 8.06 3.95
C PHE A 66 -0.54 6.70 4.59
N VAL A 67 0.74 6.38 4.79
CA VAL A 67 1.16 5.11 5.42
C VAL A 67 0.65 5.02 6.86
N ARG A 68 0.69 6.14 7.61
CA ARG A 68 0.10 6.21 8.95
C ARG A 68 -1.41 5.99 8.91
N GLY A 69 -2.13 6.64 7.99
CA GLY A 69 -3.57 6.44 7.82
C GLY A 69 -3.94 4.99 7.49
N CYS A 70 -3.16 4.32 6.64
CA CYS A 70 -3.34 2.88 6.37
C CYS A 70 -3.15 2.03 7.63
N TRP A 71 -2.11 2.29 8.41
CA TRP A 71 -1.87 1.58 9.66
C TRP A 71 -3.00 1.78 10.66
N ASP A 72 -3.45 3.01 10.85
CA ASP A 72 -4.51 3.37 11.79
C ASP A 72 -5.85 2.72 11.37
N ALA A 73 -6.06 2.49 10.08
CA ALA A 73 -7.18 1.71 9.51
C ALA A 73 -6.99 0.18 9.61
N GLY A 74 -5.93 -0.30 10.27
CA GLY A 74 -5.66 -1.72 10.50
C GLY A 74 -4.97 -2.44 9.35
N ILE A 75 -4.40 -1.72 8.38
CA ILE A 75 -3.69 -2.33 7.26
C ILE A 75 -2.26 -2.69 7.65
N VAL A 76 -1.90 -3.96 7.47
CA VAL A 76 -0.55 -4.47 7.72
C VAL A 76 0.25 -4.66 6.44
N TRP A 77 -0.45 -4.81 5.31
CA TRP A 77 0.15 -5.05 4.01
C TRP A 77 -0.73 -4.51 2.89
N TYR A 78 -0.13 -4.05 1.79
CA TYR A 78 -0.88 -3.89 0.54
C TYR A 78 -0.08 -4.34 -0.69
N ASP A 79 -0.82 -4.76 -1.72
CA ASP A 79 -0.30 -5.23 -3.00
C ASP A 79 -0.87 -4.39 -4.15
N VAL A 80 0.01 -3.81 -4.96
CA VAL A 80 -0.32 -3.22 -6.26
C VAL A 80 0.05 -4.22 -7.34
N ASP A 81 -0.95 -4.75 -8.04
CA ASP A 81 -0.77 -5.61 -9.21
C ASP A 81 -0.90 -4.78 -10.48
N THR A 82 0.20 -4.62 -11.24
CA THR A 82 0.21 -3.72 -12.39
C THR A 82 -0.45 -4.33 -13.63
N ALA A 83 -0.58 -5.66 -13.66
CA ALA A 83 -1.26 -6.39 -14.74
C ALA A 83 -2.77 -6.37 -14.53
N ALA A 84 -3.23 -6.73 -13.33
CA ALA A 84 -4.65 -6.69 -12.96
C ALA A 84 -5.17 -5.27 -12.70
N ARG A 85 -4.27 -4.31 -12.46
CA ARG A 85 -4.56 -2.90 -12.11
C ARG A 85 -5.38 -2.77 -10.84
N THR A 86 -4.98 -3.53 -9.85
CA THR A 86 -5.61 -3.58 -8.54
C THR A 86 -4.63 -3.13 -7.48
N CYS A 87 -5.09 -2.38 -6.49
CA CYS A 87 -4.42 -2.22 -5.21
C CYS A 87 -5.25 -2.94 -4.14
N THR A 88 -4.69 -3.95 -3.47
CA THR A 88 -5.37 -4.68 -2.40
C THR A 88 -4.69 -4.44 -1.07
N TYR A 89 -5.45 -4.00 -0.09
CA TYR A 89 -5.03 -3.70 1.28
C TYR A 89 -5.51 -4.82 2.19
N TYR A 90 -4.65 -5.31 3.06
CA TYR A 90 -4.91 -6.46 3.93
C TYR A 90 -4.76 -6.08 5.40
N GLY A 91 -5.76 -6.46 6.20
CA GLY A 91 -5.70 -6.40 7.65
C GLY A 91 -5.02 -7.63 8.27
N ALA A 92 -4.69 -7.54 9.56
CA ALA A 92 -4.06 -8.65 10.29
C ALA A 92 -4.98 -9.88 10.46
N GLY A 93 -6.31 -9.67 10.43
CA GLY A 93 -7.33 -10.71 10.65
C GLY A 93 -7.71 -11.52 9.41
N GLY A 94 -7.09 -11.25 8.25
CA GLY A 94 -7.47 -11.85 6.97
C GLY A 94 -8.47 -11.01 6.17
N ASP A 95 -8.95 -9.90 6.72
CA ASP A 95 -9.76 -8.90 6.01
C ASP A 95 -8.98 -8.23 4.88
N SER A 96 -9.68 -7.81 3.83
CA SER A 96 -9.05 -7.08 2.72
C SER A 96 -10.01 -6.16 1.99
N TYR A 97 -9.47 -5.08 1.42
CA TYR A 97 -10.18 -4.17 0.53
C TYR A 97 -9.37 -3.98 -0.77
N THR A 98 -10.04 -3.95 -1.93
CA THR A 98 -9.38 -3.82 -3.24
C THR A 98 -9.94 -2.64 -4.03
N GLU A 99 -9.06 -1.73 -4.48
CA GLU A 99 -9.39 -0.72 -5.49
C GLU A 99 -8.88 -1.11 -6.87
N ASN A 100 -9.71 -0.91 -7.88
CA ASN A 100 -9.28 -0.94 -9.27
C ASN A 100 -8.87 0.47 -9.68
N TYR A 101 -7.75 0.63 -10.37
CA TYR A 101 -7.37 1.91 -10.95
C TYR A 101 -7.45 1.88 -12.49
N PRO A 102 -8.03 2.91 -13.12
CA PRO A 102 -8.22 2.95 -14.56
C PRO A 102 -6.88 3.08 -15.29
N THR A 103 -6.83 2.67 -16.56
CA THR A 103 -5.69 3.05 -17.41
C THR A 103 -5.72 4.54 -17.65
N VAL A 104 -4.68 5.22 -17.16
CA VAL A 104 -4.37 6.58 -17.54
C VAL A 104 -3.85 6.53 -18.98
N THR A 105 -4.68 6.97 -19.92
CA THR A 105 -4.22 7.29 -21.28
C THR A 105 -3.66 8.70 -21.19
N LEU A 106 -2.33 8.81 -21.14
CA LEU A 106 -1.69 10.12 -21.32
C LEU A 106 -1.88 10.52 -22.79
N PRO A 107 -2.31 11.77 -23.08
CA PRO A 107 -2.45 12.27 -24.45
C PRO A 107 -1.12 12.33 -25.20
#